data_AF-A0A9X0YDX1-F1
#
_entry.id   AF-A0A9X0YDX1-F1
#
_cell.length_a   1.000
_cell.length_b   1.000
_cell.length_c   1.000
_cell.angle_alpha   90.00
_cell.angle_beta   90.00
_cell.angle_gamma   90.00
#
_symmetry.space_group_name_H-M   'P 1'
#
loop_
_entity.id
_entity.type
_entity.pdbx_description
1 polymer ?
#
loop_
_entity_poly.entity_id
_entity_poly.type
_entity_poly.pdbx_seq_one_letter_code
_entity_poly.pdbx_strand_id
1 'polypeptide(L)'
;MKKLIQGLDGPRTAQQELFYDLEDAAAVIGWAVVELSAIAANGKTPSETAALIKISALLAAQQEKLAVYAGEAKSQRITRL
;
A
#
# COMPACT_ATOMS: atom_id res chain seq x y z
N MET A 1 -10.31 -12.29 -26.36
CA MET A 1 -11.39 -11.63 -25.59
C MET A 1 -11.03 -11.69 -24.11
N LYS A 2 -10.66 -10.56 -23.50
CA LYS A 2 -10.58 -10.45 -22.03
C LYS A 2 -12.00 -10.62 -21.50
N LYS A 3 -12.24 -11.60 -20.61
CA LYS A 3 -13.47 -11.64 -19.81
C LYS A 3 -13.48 -10.36 -18.98
N LEU A 4 -14.18 -9.33 -19.47
CA LEU A 4 -14.54 -8.17 -18.66
C LEU A 4 -15.32 -8.73 -17.48
N ILE A 5 -14.82 -8.51 -16.26
CA ILE A 5 -15.54 -8.83 -15.05
C ILE A 5 -16.81 -7.97 -15.08
N GLN A 6 -17.95 -8.58 -15.42
CA GLN A 6 -19.24 -7.92 -15.40
C GLN A 6 -19.67 -7.75 -13.93
N GLY A 7 -20.13 -6.55 -13.57
CA GLY A 7 -20.50 -6.18 -12.19
C GLY A 7 -19.79 -4.93 -11.63
N LEU A 8 -19.05 -4.18 -12.46
CA LEU A 8 -18.40 -2.93 -12.05
C LEU A 8 -19.31 -1.69 -12.08
N ASP A 9 -20.53 -1.80 -12.64
CA ASP A 9 -21.48 -0.68 -12.83
C ASP A 9 -22.64 -0.68 -11.82
N GLY A 10 -22.35 -0.89 -10.53
CA GLY A 10 -23.31 -0.78 -9.42
C GLY A 10 -22.66 -0.14 -8.19
N PRO A 11 -23.46 0.34 -7.20
CA PRO A 11 -22.89 0.87 -5.95
C PRO A 11 -21.99 -0.19 -5.31
N ARG A 12 -20.77 0.21 -4.95
CA ARG A 12 -19.78 -0.69 -4.34
C ARG A 12 -20.35 -1.23 -3.04
N THR A 13 -20.09 -2.50 -2.76
CA THR A 13 -20.35 -3.04 -1.43
C THR A 13 -19.34 -2.45 -0.44
N ALA A 14 -19.69 -2.40 0.85
CA ALA A 14 -18.78 -1.92 1.90
C ALA A 14 -17.42 -2.67 1.89
N GLN A 15 -17.41 -3.93 1.43
CA GLN A 15 -16.19 -4.71 1.31
C GLN A 15 -15.35 -4.36 0.08
N GLN A 16 -15.99 -3.99 -1.03
CA GLN A 16 -15.29 -3.44 -2.19
C GLN A 16 -14.71 -2.06 -1.88
N GLU A 17 -15.43 -1.22 -1.15
CA GLU A 17 -14.93 0.08 -0.68
C GLU A 17 -13.70 -0.11 0.23
N LEU A 18 -13.79 -0.99 1.23
CA LEU A 18 -12.65 -1.31 2.09
C LEU A 18 -11.45 -1.83 1.30
N PHE A 19 -11.66 -2.68 0.30
CA PHE A 19 -10.58 -3.15 -0.58
C PHE A 19 -9.89 -1.98 -1.30
N TYR A 20 -10.65 -1.07 -1.90
CA TYR A 20 -10.08 0.08 -2.62
C TYR A 20 -9.38 1.07 -1.68
N ASP A 21 -9.94 1.33 -0.50
CA ASP A 21 -9.31 2.21 0.50
C ASP A 21 -7.96 1.65 0.98
N LEU A 22 -7.87 0.32 1.17
CA LEU A 22 -6.62 -0.33 1.55
C LEU A 22 -5.58 -0.32 0.42
N GLU A 23 -6.00 -0.52 -0.83
CA GLU A 23 -5.11 -0.41 -2.00
C GLU A 23 -4.61 1.02 -2.19
N ASP A 24 -5.48 2.02 -2.04
CA ASP A 24 -5.11 3.44 -2.16
C ASP A 24 -4.12 3.84 -1.06
N ALA A 25 -4.40 3.48 0.19
CA ALA A 25 -3.48 3.72 1.30
C ALA A 25 -2.11 3.04 1.08
N ALA A 26 -2.09 1.79 0.59
CA ALA A 26 -0.85 1.11 0.25
C ALA A 26 -0.08 1.83 -0.87
N ALA A 27 -0.77 2.30 -1.92
CA ALA A 27 -0.17 3.03 -3.02
C ALA A 27 0.44 4.38 -2.58
N VAL A 28 -0.29 5.14 -1.76
CA VAL A 28 0.19 6.42 -1.20
C VAL A 28 1.42 6.22 -0.34
N ILE A 29 1.43 5.18 0.52
CA ILE A 29 2.60 4.84 1.34
C ILE A 29 3.79 4.45 0.44
N GLY A 30 3.57 3.62 -0.57
CA GLY A 30 4.62 3.21 -1.50
C GLY A 30 5.24 4.40 -2.24
N TRP A 31 4.42 5.35 -2.70
CA TRP A 31 4.91 6.59 -3.29
C TRP A 31 5.72 7.42 -2.29
N ALA A 32 5.22 7.61 -1.06
CA ALA A 32 5.92 8.37 -0.02
C ALA A 32 7.29 7.76 0.33
N VAL A 33 7.41 6.42 0.37
CA VAL A 33 8.67 5.71 0.61
C VAL A 33 9.72 6.05 -0.45
N VAL A 34 9.31 6.08 -1.73
CA VAL A 34 10.21 6.41 -2.84
C VAL A 34 10.73 7.84 -2.69
N GLU A 35 9.83 8.80 -2.44
CA GLU A 35 10.19 10.21 -2.27
C GLU A 35 11.10 10.42 -1.05
N LEU A 36 10.75 9.84 0.10
CA LEU A 36 11.56 9.94 1.32
C LEU A 36 12.96 9.33 1.13
N SER A 37 13.07 8.23 0.39
CA SER A 37 14.36 7.60 0.08
C SER A 37 15.21 8.45 -0.86
N ALA A 38 14.59 9.12 -1.84
CA ALA A 38 15.27 10.07 -2.72
C ALA A 38 15.77 11.30 -1.93
N ILE A 39 14.96 11.83 -1.01
CA ILE A 39 15.37 12.90 -0.10
C ILE A 39 16.54 12.44 0.79
N ALA A 40 16.46 11.23 1.34
CA ALA A 40 17.53 10.66 2.16
C ALA A 40 18.85 10.57 1.40
N ALA A 41 18.81 10.13 0.13
CA ALA A 41 19.99 10.05 -0.73
C ALA A 41 20.65 11.41 -1.02
N ASN A 42 19.88 12.51 -0.90
CA ASN A 42 20.34 13.88 -1.18
C ASN A 42 20.59 14.72 0.10
N GLY A 43 20.53 14.11 1.29
CA GLY A 43 20.61 14.79 2.60
C GLY A 43 22.02 15.21 3.04
N LYS A 44 22.10 16.18 3.97
CA LYS A 44 23.36 16.83 4.38
C LYS A 44 24.14 16.12 5.51
N THR A 45 23.52 15.25 6.31
CA THR A 45 24.24 14.46 7.33
C THR A 45 23.98 12.95 7.18
N PRO A 46 25.01 12.10 7.29
CA PRO A 46 24.85 10.65 7.17
C PRO A 46 23.86 10.03 8.18
N SER A 47 23.75 10.60 9.39
CA SER A 47 22.85 10.11 10.43
C SER A 47 21.37 10.34 10.10
N GLU A 48 21.04 11.51 9.54
CA GLU A 48 19.66 11.83 9.12
C GLU A 48 19.25 10.97 7.92
N THR A 49 20.16 10.79 6.95
CA THR A 49 19.96 9.87 5.82
C THR A 49 19.68 8.45 6.30
N ALA A 50 20.46 7.93 7.25
CA ALA A 50 20.25 6.59 7.80
C ALA A 50 18.90 6.45 8.52
N ALA A 51 18.49 7.48 9.27
CA ALA A 51 17.19 7.50 9.95
C ALA A 51 16.03 7.51 8.94
N LEU A 52 16.11 8.32 7.88
CA LEU A 52 15.10 8.38 6.83
C LEU A 52 14.99 7.06 6.06
N ILE A 53 16.11 6.42 5.70
CA ILE A 53 16.09 5.10 5.07
C ILE A 53 15.39 4.08 5.96
N LYS A 54 15.63 4.10 7.28
CA LYS A 54 14.95 3.21 8.22
C LYS A 54 13.45 3.46 8.28
N ILE A 55 13.02 4.73 8.28
CA ILE A 55 11.60 5.10 8.24
C ILE A 55 10.97 4.62 6.93
N SER A 56 11.61 4.85 5.79
CA SER A 56 11.17 4.36 4.48
C SER A 56 10.99 2.84 4.47
N ALA A 57 11.93 2.08 5.04
CA ALA A 57 11.82 0.63 5.13
C ALA A 57 10.64 0.17 6.01
N LEU A 58 10.37 0.86 7.13
CA LEU A 58 9.23 0.56 7.99
C LEU A 58 7.90 0.83 7.27
N LEU A 59 7.81 1.93 6.54
CA LEU A 59 6.64 2.28 5.75
C LEU A 59 6.40 1.27 4.61
N ALA A 60 7.45 0.83 3.92
CA ALA A 60 7.35 -0.22 2.90
C ALA A 60 6.79 -1.53 3.49
N ALA A 61 7.25 -1.94 4.68
CA ALA A 61 6.71 -3.11 5.36
C ALA A 61 5.22 -2.95 5.75
N GLN A 62 4.75 -1.73 6.02
CA GLN A 62 3.32 -1.48 6.26
C GLN A 62 2.51 -1.49 4.97
N GLN A 63 3.04 -0.95 3.87
CA GLN A 63 2.44 -1.06 2.55
C GLN A 63 2.16 -2.53 2.20
N GLU A 64 3.15 -3.41 2.35
CA GLU A 64 3.01 -4.83 2.04
C GLU A 64 1.90 -5.50 2.88
N LYS A 65 1.81 -5.17 4.17
CA LYS A 65 0.73 -5.67 5.05
C LYS A 65 -0.64 -5.21 4.59
N LEU A 66 -0.78 -3.94 4.22
CA LEU A 66 -2.06 -3.41 3.73
C LEU A 66 -2.47 -4.06 2.42
N ALA A 67 -1.53 -4.33 1.50
CA ALA A 67 -1.80 -5.07 0.28
C ALA A 67 -2.31 -6.51 0.56
N VAL A 68 -1.75 -7.18 1.57
CA VAL A 68 -2.27 -8.49 2.03
C VAL A 68 -3.71 -8.37 2.54
N TYR A 69 -3.99 -7.36 3.38
CA TYR A 69 -5.34 -7.12 3.89
C TYR A 69 -6.34 -6.78 2.79
N ALA A 70 -5.91 -6.02 1.77
CA ALA A 70 -6.71 -5.78 0.58
C ALA A 70 -7.03 -7.11 -0.14
N GLY A 71 -6.06 -8.02 -0.25
CA GLY A 71 -6.28 -9.39 -0.75
C GLY A 71 -7.32 -10.18 0.06
N GLU A 72 -7.29 -10.11 1.39
CA GLU A 72 -8.29 -10.72 2.28
C GLU A 72 -9.69 -10.11 2.06
N ALA A 73 -9.77 -8.78 2.00
CA ALA A 73 -11.02 -8.06 1.75
C ALA A 73 -11.62 -8.45 0.40
N LYS A 74 -10.80 -8.48 -0.66
CA LYS A 74 -11.19 -8.89 -2.00
C LYS A 74 -11.69 -10.34 -2.07
N SER A 75 -11.06 -11.24 -1.32
CA SER A 75 -11.41 -12.67 -1.29
C SER A 75 -12.51 -13.04 -0.30
N GLN A 76 -12.98 -12.07 0.49
CA GLN A 76 -13.94 -12.24 1.57
C GLN A 76 -13.52 -13.32 2.59
N ARG A 77 -12.21 -13.49 2.78
CA ARG A 77 -11.64 -14.50 3.66
C ARG A 77 -10.43 -13.94 4.38
N ILE A 78 -10.44 -14.08 5.70
CA ILE A 78 -9.29 -13.78 6.54
C ILE A 78 -8.41 -15.04 6.58
N THR A 79 -7.13 -14.92 6.25
CA THR A 79 -6.19 -16.05 6.11
C THR A 79 -5.02 -16.00 7.10
N ARG A 80 -5.16 -15.20 8.15
CA ARG A 80 -4.16 -15.02 9.21
C ARG A 80 -4.10 -16.27 10.11
N LEU A 81 -2.90 -16.77 10.39
CA LEU A 81 -2.62 -17.82 11.39
C LEU A 81 -2.09 -17.19 12.67
#